data_AF-A0A656GK71-F1
#
_entry.id   AF-A0A656GK71-F1
#
_cell.length_a   1.000
_cell.length_b   1.000
_cell.length_c   1.000
_cell.angle_alpha   90.00
_cell.angle_beta   90.00
_cell.angle_gamma   90.00
#
_symmetry.space_group_name_H-M   'P 1'
#
loop_
_entity.id
_entity.type
_entity.pdbx_description
1 polymer ?
#
loop_
_entity_poly.entity_id
_entity_poly.type
_entity_poly.pdbx_seq_one_letter_code
_entity_poly.pdbx_strand_id
1 'polypeptide(L)'
;RKERRKRRLMDALSLDPLEEASEEKTPKPEERGGLDRWLVYVNPIDREILVLRFVAELEFQEIADIMHMGLSATKMRYKRALDKLREKFAGIAET
;
A
#
# COMPACT_ATOMS: atom_id res chain seq x y z
N ARG A 1 12.36 0.20 -23.70
CA ARG A 1 11.32 -0.29 -22.76
C ARG A 1 11.62 0.06 -21.28
N LYS A 2 12.86 -0.01 -20.79
CA LYS A 2 13.24 0.40 -19.41
C LYS A 2 13.17 1.92 -19.15
N GLU A 3 13.42 2.74 -20.15
CA GLU A 3 13.50 4.22 -20.02
C GLU A 3 12.17 4.89 -19.59
N ARG A 4 11.04 4.39 -20.11
CA ARG A 4 9.71 4.94 -19.76
C ARG A 4 9.34 4.71 -18.29
N ARG A 5 9.87 3.64 -17.67
CA ARG A 5 9.59 3.27 -16.28
C ARG A 5 10.38 4.14 -15.31
N LYS A 6 11.65 4.41 -15.65
CA LYS A 6 12.49 5.34 -14.89
C LYS A 6 11.95 6.76 -14.95
N ARG A 7 11.47 7.22 -16.13
CA ARG A 7 10.91 8.56 -16.30
C ARG A 7 9.61 8.77 -15.49
N ARG A 8 8.74 7.76 -15.38
CA ARG A 8 7.51 7.83 -14.56
C ARG A 8 7.77 7.81 -13.06
N LEU A 9 8.77 7.04 -12.63
CA LEU A 9 9.22 7.04 -11.24
C LEU A 9 9.83 8.41 -10.88
N MET A 10 10.63 9.00 -11.77
CA MET A 10 11.19 10.34 -11.55
C MET A 10 10.10 11.43 -11.58
N ASP A 11 9.07 11.32 -12.41
CA ASP A 11 7.91 12.24 -12.43
C ASP A 11 7.13 12.23 -11.11
N ALA A 12 6.93 11.03 -10.53
CA ALA A 12 6.22 10.87 -9.26
C ALA A 12 7.02 11.38 -8.05
N LEU A 13 8.35 11.38 -8.16
CA LEU A 13 9.27 11.87 -7.11
C LEU A 13 9.71 13.33 -7.31
N SER A 14 9.49 13.93 -8.49
CA SER A 14 9.88 15.31 -8.82
C SER A 14 8.78 16.34 -8.55
N LEU A 15 7.73 15.97 -7.81
CA LEU A 15 6.75 16.93 -7.32
C LEU A 15 7.45 17.83 -6.30
N ASP A 16 7.89 18.99 -6.79
CA ASP A 16 8.48 20.08 -6.03
C ASP A 16 7.65 20.37 -4.77
N PRO A 17 8.31 20.48 -3.60
CA PRO A 17 7.68 21.04 -2.43
C PRO A 17 7.74 22.57 -2.53
N LEU A 18 6.56 23.20 -2.42
CA LEU A 18 6.27 24.62 -2.13
C LEU A 18 5.50 25.36 -3.23
N GLU A 19 4.57 26.19 -2.73
CA GLU A 19 3.61 27.09 -3.40
C GLU A 19 2.35 26.40 -3.96
N GLU A 20 1.12 26.74 -3.57
CA GLU A 20 0.59 27.85 -2.77
C GLU A 20 -0.80 27.44 -2.27
N ALA A 21 -1.18 28.02 -1.13
CA ALA A 21 -2.52 27.95 -0.59
C ALA A 21 -3.55 28.44 -1.64
N SER A 22 -4.48 27.57 -2.02
CA SER A 22 -5.78 28.01 -2.54
C SER A 22 -6.85 27.01 -2.10
N GLU A 23 -7.54 27.45 -1.06
CA GLU A 23 -8.96 27.29 -0.75
C GLU A 23 -9.75 26.15 -1.44
N GLU A 24 -10.42 25.39 -0.57
CA GLU A 24 -11.71 24.74 -0.82
C GLU A 24 -11.81 23.86 -2.07
N LYS A 25 -11.45 22.59 -1.89
CA LYS A 25 -12.25 21.47 -2.40
C LYS A 25 -11.96 20.27 -1.53
N THR A 26 -12.75 20.10 -0.48
CA THR A 26 -12.95 18.79 0.13
C THR A 26 -13.41 17.84 -0.99
N PRO A 27 -12.59 16.84 -1.39
CA PRO A 27 -13.06 15.88 -2.36
C PRO A 27 -14.16 15.06 -1.69
N LYS A 28 -15.35 15.06 -2.30
CA LYS A 28 -16.50 14.24 -1.88
C LYS A 28 -16.03 12.80 -1.62
N PRO A 29 -16.38 12.17 -0.49
CA PRO A 29 -15.86 10.87 -0.07
C PRO A 29 -16.62 9.72 -0.73
N GLU A 30 -16.97 9.88 -2.00
CA GLU A 30 -17.85 8.96 -2.72
C GLU A 30 -16.98 8.34 -3.81
N GLU A 31 -16.67 7.04 -3.62
CA GLU A 31 -16.01 6.14 -4.59
C GLU A 31 -14.48 6.12 -4.67
N ARG A 32 -13.75 6.79 -3.77
CA ARG A 32 -12.34 6.41 -3.50
C ARG A 32 -12.28 5.28 -2.47
N GLY A 33 -12.62 4.09 -2.98
CA GLY A 33 -12.10 2.77 -2.62
C GLY A 33 -12.23 2.33 -1.16
N GLY A 34 -13.08 1.33 -0.92
CA GLY A 34 -13.12 0.62 0.38
C GLY A 34 -11.72 0.21 0.87
N LEU A 35 -10.80 -0.16 -0.03
CA LEU A 35 -9.43 -0.57 0.29
C LEU A 35 -8.65 0.45 1.13
N ASP A 36 -8.72 1.75 0.81
CA ASP A 36 -7.98 2.78 1.57
C ASP A 36 -8.51 2.87 3.01
N ARG A 37 -9.83 2.75 3.21
CA ARG A 37 -10.45 2.67 4.53
C ARG A 37 -9.98 1.44 5.32
N TRP A 38 -9.74 0.31 4.65
CA TRP A 38 -9.27 -0.93 5.29
C TRP A 38 -7.78 -0.88 5.66
N LEU A 39 -6.96 -0.27 4.81
CA LEU A 39 -5.51 -0.15 5.01
C LEU A 39 -5.13 0.77 6.18
N VAL A 40 -6.07 1.57 6.71
CA VAL A 40 -5.88 2.34 7.97
C VAL A 40 -5.71 1.43 9.17
N TYR A 41 -6.37 0.26 9.19
CA TYR A 41 -6.31 -0.68 10.32
C TYR A 41 -5.16 -1.68 10.23
N VAL A 42 -4.45 -1.71 9.11
CA VAL A 42 -3.29 -2.55 8.90
C VAL A 42 -2.05 -1.77 9.36
N ASN A 43 -1.16 -2.43 10.11
CA ASN A 43 0.09 -1.82 10.54
C ASN A 43 0.87 -1.32 9.29
N PRO A 44 1.51 -0.14 9.34
CA PRO A 44 2.28 0.38 8.20
C PRO A 44 3.23 -0.64 7.56
N ILE A 45 3.95 -1.42 8.36
CA ILE A 45 4.88 -2.45 7.88
C ILE A 45 4.13 -3.57 7.14
N ASP A 46 3.01 -4.01 7.70
CA ASP A 46 2.17 -5.06 7.12
C ASP A 46 1.55 -4.58 5.79
N ARG A 47 1.14 -3.31 5.72
CA ARG A 47 0.62 -2.67 4.50
C ARG A 47 1.69 -2.58 3.43
N GLU A 48 2.90 -2.14 3.77
CA GLU A 48 4.05 -2.07 2.85
C GLU A 48 4.30 -3.44 2.21
N ILE A 49 4.30 -4.51 3.02
CA ILE A 49 4.48 -5.89 2.54
C ILE A 49 3.38 -6.30 1.56
N LEU A 50 2.12 -5.93 1.83
CA LEU A 50 1.01 -6.22 0.92
C LEU A 50 1.15 -5.45 -0.40
N VAL A 51 1.52 -4.16 -0.34
CA VAL A 51 1.73 -3.34 -1.55
C VAL A 51 2.86 -3.93 -2.39
N LEU A 52 4.00 -4.26 -1.79
CA LEU A 52 5.12 -4.88 -2.50
C LEU A 52 4.74 -6.24 -3.11
N ARG A 53 3.91 -7.02 -2.42
CA ARG A 53 3.47 -8.34 -2.90
C ARG A 53 2.46 -8.25 -4.06
N PHE A 54 1.50 -7.34 -3.99
CA PHE A 54 0.37 -7.30 -4.94
C PHE A 54 0.54 -6.26 -6.04
N VAL A 55 1.19 -5.12 -5.76
CA VAL A 55 1.36 -4.03 -6.73
C VAL A 55 2.70 -4.16 -7.46
N ALA A 56 3.76 -4.48 -6.72
CA ALA A 56 5.09 -4.66 -7.31
C ALA A 56 5.37 -6.11 -7.72
N GLU A 57 4.47 -7.05 -7.41
CA GLU A 57 4.55 -8.48 -7.75
C GLU A 57 5.86 -9.17 -7.31
N LEU A 58 6.45 -8.70 -6.21
CA LEU A 58 7.73 -9.20 -5.72
C LEU A 58 7.60 -10.53 -4.97
N GLU A 59 8.66 -11.33 -5.03
CA GLU A 59 8.79 -12.53 -4.22
C GLU A 59 9.08 -12.21 -2.75
N PHE A 60 8.72 -13.12 -1.84
CA PHE A 60 8.94 -12.90 -0.40
C PHE A 60 10.40 -12.67 -0.03
N GLN A 61 11.34 -13.22 -0.81
CA GLN A 61 12.76 -12.98 -0.62
C GLN A 61 13.13 -11.53 -0.97
N GLU A 62 12.71 -11.03 -2.13
CA GLU A 62 12.94 -9.64 -2.55
C GLU A 62 12.30 -8.64 -1.58
N ILE A 63 11.09 -8.94 -1.09
CA ILE A 63 10.43 -8.11 -0.07
C ILE A 63 11.20 -8.14 1.24
N ALA A 64 11.70 -9.30 1.66
CA ALA A 64 12.50 -9.42 2.88
C ALA A 64 13.79 -8.58 2.79
N ASP A 65 14.43 -8.60 1.62
CA ASP A 65 15.64 -7.83 1.36
C ASP A 65 15.36 -6.31 1.36
N ILE A 66 14.27 -5.86 0.71
CA ILE A 66 13.84 -4.44 0.69
C ILE A 66 13.44 -3.94 2.07
N MET A 67 12.70 -4.76 2.83
CA MET A 67 12.23 -4.41 4.17
C MET A 67 13.31 -4.58 5.24
N HIS A 68 14.51 -5.07 4.87
CA HIS A 68 15.58 -5.45 5.79
C HIS A 68 15.11 -6.36 6.93
N MET A 69 14.32 -7.39 6.59
CA MET A 69 13.79 -8.37 7.54
C MET A 69 14.12 -9.81 7.13
N GLY A 70 13.96 -10.76 8.05
CA GLY A 70 14.07 -12.18 7.70
C GLY A 70 12.87 -12.70 6.90
N LEU A 71 13.10 -13.61 5.95
CA LEU A 71 12.08 -14.23 5.08
C LEU A 71 10.87 -14.76 5.87
N SER A 72 11.12 -15.49 6.96
CA SER A 72 10.07 -16.04 7.82
C SER A 72 9.24 -14.93 8.48
N ALA A 73 9.86 -13.83 8.89
CA ALA A 73 9.16 -12.69 9.47
C ALA A 73 8.26 -12.01 8.44
N THR A 74 8.74 -11.83 7.20
CA THR A 74 7.96 -11.27 6.09
C THR A 74 6.73 -12.11 5.78
N LYS A 75 6.88 -13.44 5.66
CA LYS A 75 5.76 -14.37 5.43
C LYS A 75 4.73 -14.34 6.56
N MET A 76 5.20 -14.30 7.81
CA MET A 76 4.31 -14.23 8.98
C MET A 76 3.54 -12.92 9.05
N ARG A 77 4.20 -11.79 8.76
CA ARG A 77 3.54 -10.48 8.67
C ARG A 77 2.51 -10.44 7.55
N TYR A 78 2.86 -10.93 6.36
CA TYR A 78 1.92 -11.08 5.25
C TYR A 78 0.67 -11.88 5.65
N LYS A 79 0.86 -13.06 6.24
CA LYS A 79 -0.26 -13.89 6.70
C LYS A 79 -1.15 -13.14 7.71
N ARG A 80 -0.54 -12.51 8.73
CA ARG A 80 -1.28 -11.76 9.75
C ARG A 80 -2.04 -10.56 9.16
N ALA A 81 -1.44 -9.88 8.18
CA ALA A 81 -2.07 -8.77 7.48
C ALA A 81 -3.35 -9.24 6.76
N LEU A 82 -3.26 -10.37 6.07
CA LEU A 82 -4.42 -10.99 5.41
C LEU A 82 -5.47 -11.49 6.40
N ASP A 83 -5.06 -12.14 7.50
CA ASP A 83 -6.00 -12.63 8.50
C ASP A 83 -6.79 -11.47 9.14
N LYS A 84 -6.11 -10.37 9.48
CA LYS A 84 -6.78 -9.14 9.97
C LYS A 84 -7.75 -8.54 8.96
N LEU A 85 -7.37 -8.52 7.68
CA LEU A 85 -8.26 -8.06 6.62
C LEU A 85 -9.48 -8.99 6.55
N ARG A 86 -9.28 -10.31 6.51
CA ARG A 86 -10.37 -11.30 6.45
C ARG A 86 -11.32 -11.21 7.63
N GLU A 87 -10.84 -11.05 8.86
CA GLU A 87 -11.69 -10.84 10.04
C GLU A 87 -12.59 -9.61 9.90
N LYS A 88 -12.06 -8.53 9.32
CA LYS A 88 -12.85 -7.31 9.06
C LYS A 88 -13.83 -7.48 7.91
N PHE A 89 -13.47 -8.21 6.84
CA PHE A 89 -14.36 -8.48 5.70
C PHE A 89 -15.47 -9.49 6.01
N ALA A 90 -15.20 -10.50 6.84
CA ALA A 90 -16.20 -11.50 7.22
C ALA A 90 -17.40 -10.87 7.94
N GLY A 91 -17.19 -9.82 8.74
CA GLY A 91 -18.26 -9.11 9.42
C GLY A 91 -19.07 -8.12 8.55
N ILE A 92 -18.72 -7.97 7.27
CA ILE A 92 -19.37 -7.00 6.35
C ILE A 92 -20.16 -7.71 5.25
N ALA A 93 -19.81 -8.95 4.93
CA ALA A 93 -20.52 -9.74 3.92
C ALA A 93 -21.91 -10.23 4.38
N GLU A 94 -22.29 -10.03 5.65
CA GLU A 94 -23.57 -10.44 6.24
C GLU A 94 -24.60 -9.30 6.42
N THR A 95 -24.35 -8.11 5.86
CA THR A 95 -25.28 -6.95 5.88
C THR A 95 -25.57 -6.45 4.49
#